data_AF-A0AAU7TRX6-F1
#
_entry.id   AF-A0AAU7TRX6-F1
#
_cell.length_a   1.000
_cell.length_b   1.000
_cell.length_c   1.000
_cell.angle_alpha   90.00
_cell.angle_beta   90.00
_cell.angle_gamma   90.00
#
_symmetry.space_group_name_H-M   'P 1'
#
loop_
_entity.id
_entity.type
_entity.pdbx_description
1 polymer ?
#
loop_
_entity_poly.entity_id
_entity_poly.type
_entity_poly.pdbx_seq_one_letter_code
_entity_poly.pdbx_strand_id
1 'polypeptide(L)'
;MLINNHSFNVTLRVDKMNYLKQLYQQHEGKSSDKWDIYLDVYDELFFDRRSNVSSFLEIGVQNGGSLEIWSKYFSSAQHLVGCDINPDCAKLNYDNPSIEVVIGNSSTVEIKEKILSISSAFDVIIDDGSHVSSDIIKSFLLYFPLIADDGIYIIEDLHASYWESFEGGLYYPYSSMSFLKKLADVPNQEHWGVKRDAKDYLSPFYRFYNCESIDSVDYSTIHSVTFVNSLCVIKKKKSESNILGSRHIAGTEWDVFSRNKNSQGLKINCIPQEKNIWSQLDTFPEMEWTKLVTNGVDNENINISLQQQIELSQHELNVKIKTLLNEISQKELSYENLLEENARISVKLKNITTENHAILTSNSWRITQPLRALMRKFKRN
;
A
#
# COMPACT_ATOMS: atom_id res chain seq x y z
N MET A 1 13.95 -47.76 46.45
CA MET A 1 13.62 -48.36 45.14
C MET A 1 12.40 -47.60 44.62
N LEU A 2 12.62 -46.80 43.58
CA LEU A 2 11.69 -46.08 42.69
C LEU A 2 12.25 -44.69 42.41
N ILE A 3 12.61 -44.53 41.14
CA ILE A 3 13.44 -43.48 40.55
C ILE A 3 12.51 -42.33 40.15
N ASN A 4 12.79 -41.12 40.64
CA ASN A 4 12.20 -39.88 40.13
C ASN A 4 12.91 -39.49 38.83
N ASN A 5 12.32 -39.83 37.69
CA ASN A 5 12.77 -39.40 36.36
C ASN A 5 12.07 -38.11 35.95
N HIS A 6 12.44 -36.96 36.54
CA HIS A 6 12.10 -35.63 36.01
C HIS A 6 13.21 -34.62 36.29
N SER A 7 14.45 -35.03 36.00
CA SER A 7 15.60 -34.14 35.89
C SER A 7 15.90 -33.91 34.40
N PHE A 8 15.46 -32.74 33.92
CA PHE A 8 16.26 -31.89 33.03
C PHE A 8 17.07 -32.59 31.93
N ASN A 9 16.41 -32.90 30.81
CA ASN A 9 17.08 -33.09 29.51
C ASN A 9 17.53 -31.75 28.90
N VAL A 10 18.28 -30.94 29.67
CA VAL A 10 18.93 -29.71 29.17
C VAL A 10 20.43 -29.93 28.94
N THR A 11 20.95 -31.14 29.22
CA THR A 11 22.39 -31.39 29.22
C THR A 11 22.80 -32.58 28.34
N LEU A 12 22.33 -32.62 27.08
CA LEU A 12 22.87 -33.48 26.01
C LEU A 12 22.73 -32.86 24.59
N ARG A 13 22.80 -31.53 24.45
CA ARG A 13 23.09 -30.86 23.15
C ARG A 13 24.57 -30.50 23.07
N VAL A 14 25.44 -31.47 23.32
CA VAL A 14 26.88 -31.38 23.02
C VAL A 14 27.06 -31.99 21.63
N ASP A 15 27.39 -31.15 20.66
CA ASP A 15 28.00 -31.49 19.35
C ASP A 15 27.32 -32.56 18.47
N LYS A 16 25.99 -32.60 18.41
CA LYS A 16 25.30 -33.27 17.30
C LYS A 16 24.98 -32.23 16.24
N MET A 17 25.87 -32.09 15.26
CA MET A 17 25.69 -31.16 14.15
C MET A 17 24.31 -31.36 13.49
N ASN A 18 23.59 -30.26 13.28
CA ASN A 18 22.28 -30.19 12.62
C ASN A 18 22.24 -31.11 11.38
N TYR A 19 21.25 -32.01 11.31
CA TYR A 19 21.21 -33.03 10.25
C TYR A 19 21.00 -32.42 8.86
N LEU A 20 20.13 -31.41 8.74
CA LEU A 20 19.96 -30.68 7.48
C LEU A 20 21.25 -29.97 7.06
N LYS A 21 21.97 -29.35 8.00
CA LYS A 21 23.27 -28.70 7.74
C LYS A 21 24.32 -29.69 7.25
N GLN A 22 24.33 -30.92 7.79
CA GLN A 22 25.17 -32.00 7.27
C GLN A 22 24.81 -32.38 5.83
N LEU A 23 23.50 -32.48 5.52
CA LEU A 23 23.06 -32.77 4.15
C LEU A 23 23.52 -31.69 3.18
N TYR A 24 23.42 -30.41 3.54
CA TYR A 24 23.93 -29.29 2.73
C TYR A 24 25.46 -29.38 2.53
N GLN A 25 26.22 -29.63 3.59
CA GLN A 25 27.69 -29.72 3.51
C GLN A 25 28.19 -30.90 2.66
N GLN A 26 27.43 -32.00 2.62
CA GLN A 26 27.78 -33.23 1.90
C GLN A 26 27.08 -33.31 0.54
N HIS A 27 26.26 -32.33 0.18
CA HIS A 27 25.47 -32.40 -1.04
C HIS A 27 26.37 -32.27 -2.27
N GLU A 28 26.35 -33.32 -3.09
CA GLU A 28 26.82 -33.30 -4.48
C GLU A 28 25.59 -33.41 -5.38
N GLY A 29 25.51 -32.55 -6.40
CA GLY A 29 24.34 -32.44 -7.26
C GLY A 29 24.07 -31.01 -7.70
N LYS A 30 22.79 -30.65 -7.78
CA LYS A 30 22.34 -29.31 -8.15
C LYS A 30 22.67 -28.32 -7.04
N SER A 31 22.97 -27.07 -7.40
CA SER A 31 23.31 -26.06 -6.39
C SER A 31 22.09 -25.64 -5.58
N SER A 32 22.30 -25.43 -4.28
CA SER A 32 21.36 -24.80 -3.36
C SER A 32 22.15 -23.93 -2.39
N ASP A 33 21.64 -22.74 -2.10
CA ASP A 33 22.10 -21.89 -1.02
C ASP A 33 20.97 -21.66 -0.02
N LYS A 34 21.34 -21.46 1.24
CA LYS A 34 20.46 -21.08 2.35
C LYS A 34 21.26 -20.32 3.39
N TRP A 35 20.60 -19.42 4.12
CA TRP A 35 21.20 -18.76 5.28
C TRP A 35 21.39 -19.74 6.44
N ASP A 36 22.48 -19.59 7.21
CA ASP A 36 22.85 -20.52 8.29
C ASP A 36 21.72 -20.69 9.32
N ILE A 37 21.07 -19.58 9.69
CA ILE A 37 19.95 -19.58 10.64
C ILE A 37 18.73 -20.34 10.12
N TYR A 38 18.54 -20.43 8.80
CA TYR A 38 17.39 -21.13 8.23
C TYR A 38 17.54 -22.63 8.43
N LEU A 39 18.75 -23.15 8.23
CA LEU A 39 19.04 -24.56 8.44
C LEU A 39 18.78 -24.99 9.89
N ASP A 40 19.14 -24.15 10.86
CA ASP A 40 18.89 -24.40 12.29
C ASP A 40 17.40 -24.37 12.64
N VAL A 41 16.66 -23.40 12.09
CA VAL A 41 15.21 -23.30 12.27
C VAL A 41 14.50 -24.52 11.66
N TYR A 42 14.86 -24.91 10.43
CA TYR A 42 14.26 -26.06 9.76
C TYR A 42 14.54 -27.38 10.48
N ASP A 43 15.77 -27.60 10.94
CA ASP A 43 16.09 -28.81 11.69
C ASP A 43 15.27 -28.84 12.99
N GLU A 44 15.18 -27.75 13.75
CA GLU A 44 14.35 -27.70 14.96
C GLU A 44 12.86 -27.95 14.68
N LEU A 45 12.30 -27.33 13.64
CA LEU A 45 10.88 -27.47 13.29
C LEU A 45 10.51 -28.87 12.84
N PHE A 46 11.41 -29.54 12.14
CA PHE A 46 11.11 -30.79 11.43
C PHE A 46 11.76 -32.02 12.03
N PHE A 47 12.70 -31.89 12.98
CA PHE A 47 13.53 -33.00 13.49
C PHE A 47 12.72 -34.26 13.81
N ASP A 48 11.64 -34.11 14.59
CA ASP A 48 10.77 -35.22 15.04
C ASP A 48 9.67 -35.59 14.02
N ARG A 49 9.56 -34.85 12.92
CA ARG A 49 8.49 -34.96 11.93
C ARG A 49 8.98 -35.42 10.55
N ARG A 50 10.29 -35.47 10.32
CA ARG A 50 10.91 -35.81 9.02
C ARG A 50 10.30 -37.03 8.34
N SER A 51 10.11 -38.11 9.10
CA SER A 51 9.58 -39.37 8.57
C SER A 51 8.08 -39.36 8.29
N ASN A 52 7.36 -38.33 8.77
CA ASN A 52 5.92 -38.17 8.65
C ASN A 52 5.52 -37.12 7.60
N VAL A 53 6.47 -36.38 7.03
CA VAL A 53 6.19 -35.46 5.91
C VAL A 53 6.00 -36.31 4.66
N SER A 54 4.77 -36.31 4.13
CA SER A 54 4.37 -37.04 2.93
C SER A 54 4.28 -36.12 1.71
N SER A 55 3.95 -34.84 1.91
CA SER A 55 3.75 -33.88 0.83
C SER A 55 4.38 -32.54 1.18
N PHE A 56 5.28 -32.06 0.32
CA PHE A 56 6.06 -30.85 0.49
C PHE A 56 5.95 -29.98 -0.78
N LEU A 57 5.84 -28.67 -0.60
CA LEU A 57 5.89 -27.68 -1.68
C LEU A 57 6.93 -26.59 -1.38
N GLU A 58 7.77 -26.29 -2.36
CA GLU A 58 8.66 -25.13 -2.36
C GLU A 58 8.31 -24.22 -3.54
N ILE A 59 8.00 -22.96 -3.25
CA ILE A 59 7.84 -21.90 -4.24
C ILE A 59 9.21 -21.22 -4.36
N GLY A 60 9.76 -21.17 -5.57
CA GLY A 60 11.16 -20.80 -5.84
C GLY A 60 12.04 -22.05 -5.91
N VAL A 61 12.49 -22.42 -7.11
CA VAL A 61 13.30 -23.64 -7.34
C VAL A 61 14.73 -23.27 -7.73
N GLN A 62 14.90 -22.22 -8.52
CA GLN A 62 16.19 -21.81 -9.11
C GLN A 62 16.91 -22.99 -9.80
N ASN A 63 18.06 -23.41 -9.25
CA ASN A 63 18.86 -24.50 -9.78
C ASN A 63 18.40 -25.89 -9.29
N GLY A 64 17.46 -25.98 -8.36
CA GLY A 64 16.82 -27.23 -7.93
C GLY A 64 17.57 -28.06 -6.87
N GLY A 65 18.68 -27.58 -6.33
CA GLY A 65 19.43 -28.32 -5.30
C GLY A 65 18.65 -28.49 -3.99
N SER A 66 17.81 -27.51 -3.63
CA SER A 66 17.00 -27.57 -2.41
C SER A 66 16.06 -28.76 -2.45
N LEU A 67 15.37 -28.99 -3.56
CA LEU A 67 14.49 -30.15 -3.76
C LEU A 67 15.22 -31.49 -3.64
N GLU A 68 16.46 -31.58 -4.14
CA GLU A 68 17.29 -32.79 -3.94
C GLU A 68 17.61 -33.01 -2.46
N ILE A 69 17.96 -31.95 -1.73
CA ILE A 69 18.26 -32.03 -0.29
C ILE A 69 17.00 -32.34 0.51
N TRP A 70 15.87 -31.69 0.22
CA TRP A 70 14.58 -31.95 0.84
C TRP A 70 14.13 -33.39 0.63
N SER A 71 14.38 -33.97 -0.54
CA SER A 71 14.06 -35.37 -0.80
C SER A 71 14.88 -36.36 0.07
N LYS A 72 16.11 -35.99 0.44
CA LYS A 72 16.95 -36.75 1.39
C LYS A 72 16.50 -36.53 2.84
N TYR A 73 16.08 -35.31 3.17
CA TYR A 73 15.66 -34.92 4.52
C TYR A 73 14.27 -35.48 4.89
N PHE A 74 13.33 -35.44 3.95
CA PHE A 74 11.98 -36.00 4.04
C PHE A 74 11.89 -37.31 3.23
N SER A 75 12.63 -38.32 3.65
CA SER A 75 12.79 -39.58 2.91
C SER A 75 11.48 -40.35 2.65
N SER A 76 10.40 -40.03 3.35
CA SER A 76 9.07 -40.63 3.19
C SER A 76 8.14 -39.83 2.28
N ALA A 77 8.58 -38.66 1.79
CA ALA A 77 7.73 -37.79 0.98
C ALA A 77 7.37 -38.46 -0.35
N GLN A 78 6.06 -38.51 -0.62
CA GLN A 78 5.49 -39.03 -1.85
C GLN A 78 5.45 -37.96 -2.94
N HIS A 79 5.26 -36.70 -2.52
CA HIS A 79 5.24 -35.53 -3.39
C HIS A 79 6.20 -34.46 -2.85
N LEU A 80 7.19 -34.09 -3.64
CA LEU A 80 8.09 -32.96 -3.43
C LEU A 80 7.91 -32.01 -4.62
N VAL A 81 7.03 -31.03 -4.46
CA VAL A 81 6.64 -30.14 -5.55
C VAL A 81 7.48 -28.86 -5.49
N GLY A 82 8.10 -28.51 -6.61
CA GLY A 82 8.72 -27.20 -6.82
C GLY A 82 7.85 -26.34 -7.74
N CYS A 83 7.78 -25.04 -7.50
CA CYS A 83 7.16 -24.09 -8.42
C CYS A 83 8.10 -22.94 -8.74
N ASP A 84 8.35 -22.68 -10.02
CA ASP A 84 9.21 -21.57 -10.44
C ASP A 84 8.65 -20.86 -11.69
N ILE A 85 8.79 -19.55 -11.73
CA ILE A 85 8.36 -18.73 -12.88
C ILE A 85 9.31 -18.88 -14.07
N ASN A 86 10.58 -19.20 -13.83
CA ASN A 86 11.59 -19.34 -14.87
C ASN A 86 11.36 -20.65 -15.66
N PRO A 87 11.05 -20.57 -16.97
CA PRO A 87 10.79 -21.75 -17.79
C PRO A 87 12.02 -22.66 -17.92
N ASP A 88 13.23 -22.18 -17.68
CA ASP A 88 14.43 -23.00 -17.70
C ASP A 88 14.46 -24.06 -16.60
N CYS A 89 13.69 -23.90 -15.52
CA CYS A 89 13.54 -24.92 -14.47
C CYS A 89 12.91 -26.21 -15.01
N ALA A 90 12.22 -26.17 -16.16
CA ALA A 90 11.71 -27.38 -16.84
C ALA A 90 12.84 -28.30 -17.35
N LYS A 91 14.08 -27.80 -17.43
CA LYS A 91 15.26 -28.58 -17.82
C LYS A 91 15.83 -29.40 -16.66
N LEU A 92 15.37 -29.15 -15.43
CA LEU A 92 15.82 -29.88 -14.25
C LEU A 92 15.29 -31.32 -14.29
N ASN A 93 16.20 -32.28 -14.17
CA ASN A 93 15.86 -33.71 -14.11
C ASN A 93 16.28 -34.26 -12.76
N TYR A 94 15.41 -35.03 -12.11
CA TYR A 94 15.66 -35.60 -10.79
C TYR A 94 15.63 -37.13 -10.84
N ASP A 95 16.55 -37.77 -10.13
CA ASP A 95 16.56 -39.24 -10.01
C ASP A 95 15.41 -39.74 -9.12
N ASN A 96 14.96 -38.90 -8.18
CA ASN A 96 13.81 -39.20 -7.34
C ASN A 96 12.51 -38.84 -8.08
N PRO A 97 11.67 -39.84 -8.43
CA PRO A 97 10.45 -39.61 -9.20
C PRO A 97 9.34 -38.88 -8.40
N SER A 98 9.50 -38.73 -7.08
CA SER A 98 8.58 -37.94 -6.25
C SER A 98 8.81 -36.43 -6.37
N ILE A 99 9.89 -35.99 -7.03
CA ILE A 99 10.16 -34.57 -7.27
C ILE A 99 9.50 -34.14 -8.58
N GLU A 100 8.61 -33.16 -8.50
CA GLU A 100 7.86 -32.62 -9.63
C GLU A 100 8.02 -31.09 -9.67
N VAL A 101 8.25 -30.52 -10.86
CA VAL A 101 8.41 -29.06 -11.03
C VAL A 101 7.28 -28.49 -11.88
N VAL A 102 6.57 -27.52 -11.34
CA VAL A 102 5.52 -26.74 -12.01
C VAL A 102 6.09 -25.39 -12.45
N ILE A 103 5.96 -25.09 -13.74
CA ILE A 103 6.41 -23.80 -14.29
C ILE A 103 5.26 -22.80 -14.32
N GLY A 104 5.50 -21.64 -13.71
CA GLY A 104 4.66 -20.46 -13.82
C GLY A 104 4.68 -19.56 -12.59
N ASN A 105 3.90 -18.49 -12.64
CA ASN A 105 3.77 -17.55 -11.53
C ASN A 105 2.90 -18.14 -10.41
N SER A 106 3.51 -18.46 -9.27
CA SER A 106 2.85 -18.99 -8.07
C SER A 106 1.77 -18.05 -7.50
N SER A 107 1.86 -16.74 -7.75
CA SER A 107 0.84 -15.76 -7.36
C SER A 107 -0.45 -15.83 -8.19
N THR A 108 -0.72 -16.92 -8.91
CA THR A 108 -1.88 -17.06 -9.81
C THR A 108 -2.69 -18.33 -9.54
N VAL A 109 -4.01 -18.22 -9.72
CA VAL A 109 -4.94 -19.35 -9.55
C VAL A 109 -4.62 -20.48 -10.54
N GLU A 110 -4.24 -20.17 -11.78
CA GLU A 110 -3.90 -21.19 -12.78
C GLU A 110 -2.77 -22.12 -12.30
N ILE A 111 -1.73 -21.56 -11.70
CA ILE A 111 -0.58 -22.34 -11.23
C ILE A 111 -0.91 -23.09 -9.95
N LYS A 112 -1.73 -22.50 -9.05
CA LYS A 112 -2.31 -23.23 -7.92
C LYS A 112 -3.05 -24.49 -8.38
N GLU A 113 -3.88 -24.41 -9.42
CA GLU A 113 -4.62 -25.59 -9.92
C GLU A 113 -3.70 -26.67 -10.50
N LYS A 114 -2.59 -26.29 -11.14
CA LYS A 114 -1.56 -27.26 -11.58
C LYS A 114 -0.91 -27.96 -10.39
N ILE A 115 -0.56 -27.23 -9.33
CA ILE A 115 0.01 -27.81 -8.10
C ILE A 115 -1.00 -28.74 -7.43
N LEU A 116 -2.27 -28.34 -7.35
CA LEU A 116 -3.36 -29.16 -6.80
C LEU A 116 -3.58 -30.48 -7.54
N SER A 117 -3.28 -30.51 -8.84
CA SER A 117 -3.37 -31.74 -9.64
C SER A 117 -2.33 -32.79 -9.26
N ILE A 118 -1.25 -32.37 -8.59
CA ILE A 118 -0.19 -33.25 -8.08
C ILE A 118 -0.52 -33.72 -6.67
N SER A 119 -0.83 -32.78 -5.77
CA SER A 119 -1.19 -33.06 -4.38
C SER A 119 -2.23 -32.07 -3.87
N SER A 120 -3.26 -32.59 -3.21
CA SER A 120 -4.38 -31.79 -2.68
C SER A 120 -4.10 -31.16 -1.32
N ALA A 121 -3.06 -31.62 -0.62
CA ALA A 121 -2.66 -31.11 0.69
C ALA A 121 -1.14 -31.23 0.90
N PHE A 122 -0.57 -30.34 1.71
CA PHE A 122 0.86 -30.30 2.00
C PHE A 122 1.12 -30.24 3.50
N ASP A 123 2.03 -31.07 3.99
CA ASP A 123 2.48 -31.03 5.39
C ASP A 123 3.34 -29.79 5.64
N VAL A 124 4.10 -29.39 4.60
CA VAL A 124 5.01 -28.25 4.62
C VAL A 124 4.91 -27.50 3.30
N ILE A 125 4.80 -26.18 3.38
CA ILE A 125 4.98 -25.28 2.24
C ILE A 125 6.05 -24.24 2.62
N ILE A 126 7.01 -24.02 1.73
CA ILE A 126 8.02 -22.96 1.83
C ILE A 126 7.80 -21.98 0.68
N ASP A 127 7.67 -20.70 1.00
CA ASP A 127 7.70 -19.59 0.04
C ASP A 127 9.09 -18.94 0.05
N ASP A 128 9.90 -19.33 -0.93
CA ASP A 128 11.24 -18.81 -1.25
C ASP A 128 11.25 -18.24 -2.68
N GLY A 129 10.14 -17.60 -3.07
CA GLY A 129 9.88 -17.15 -4.43
C GLY A 129 10.52 -15.81 -4.81
N SER A 130 9.70 -14.81 -5.18
CA SER A 130 10.20 -13.50 -5.63
C SER A 130 10.59 -12.55 -4.50
N HIS A 131 10.13 -12.86 -3.28
CA HIS A 131 10.21 -12.02 -2.07
C HIS A 131 9.48 -10.67 -2.19
N VAL A 132 8.78 -10.40 -3.30
CA VAL A 132 7.95 -9.21 -3.49
C VAL A 132 6.74 -9.30 -2.57
N SER A 133 6.42 -8.21 -1.87
CA SER A 133 5.38 -8.22 -0.84
C SER A 133 4.01 -8.69 -1.36
N SER A 134 3.58 -8.21 -2.53
CA SER A 134 2.32 -8.63 -3.14
C SER A 134 2.29 -10.10 -3.54
N ASP A 135 3.42 -10.67 -3.96
CA ASP A 135 3.52 -12.09 -4.31
C ASP A 135 3.41 -12.97 -3.05
N ILE A 136 4.14 -12.64 -1.98
CA ILE A 136 4.05 -13.36 -0.69
C ILE A 136 2.59 -13.37 -0.17
N ILE A 137 1.90 -12.22 -0.22
CA ILE A 137 0.51 -12.13 0.25
C ILE A 137 -0.42 -12.99 -0.62
N LYS A 138 -0.27 -12.95 -1.95
CA LYS A 138 -1.08 -13.78 -2.86
C LYS A 138 -0.79 -15.26 -2.68
N SER A 139 0.49 -15.65 -2.56
CA SER A 139 0.91 -17.02 -2.27
C SER A 139 0.30 -17.51 -0.95
N PHE A 140 0.33 -16.72 0.11
CA PHE A 140 -0.32 -17.07 1.37
C PHE A 140 -1.81 -17.37 1.18
N LEU A 141 -2.54 -16.49 0.49
CA LEU A 141 -3.98 -16.67 0.23
C LEU A 141 -4.28 -17.93 -0.61
N LEU A 142 -3.41 -18.25 -1.58
CA LEU A 142 -3.60 -19.38 -2.49
C LEU A 142 -3.24 -20.72 -1.84
N TYR A 143 -2.16 -20.76 -1.07
CA TYR A 143 -1.49 -21.99 -0.65
C TYR A 143 -1.64 -22.32 0.85
N PHE A 144 -1.85 -21.35 1.74
CA PHE A 144 -2.17 -21.67 3.14
C PHE A 144 -3.43 -22.55 3.31
N PRO A 145 -4.49 -22.39 2.50
CA PRO A 145 -5.63 -23.32 2.53
C PRO A 145 -5.24 -24.78 2.26
N LEU A 146 -4.14 -25.01 1.53
CA LEU A 146 -3.65 -26.34 1.15
C LEU A 146 -2.76 -26.99 2.21
N ILE A 147 -2.40 -26.27 3.27
CA ILE A 147 -1.66 -26.83 4.39
C ILE A 147 -2.56 -27.86 5.11
N ALA A 148 -2.03 -29.06 5.33
CA ALA A 148 -2.66 -30.10 6.12
C ALA A 148 -2.80 -29.68 7.59
N ASP A 149 -3.69 -30.35 8.33
CA ASP A 149 -3.76 -30.14 9.78
C ASP A 149 -2.42 -30.43 10.44
N ASP A 150 -2.04 -29.59 11.42
CA ASP A 150 -0.72 -29.60 12.07
C ASP A 150 0.45 -29.30 11.11
N GLY A 151 0.19 -28.92 9.87
CA GLY A 151 1.20 -28.53 8.88
C GLY A 151 1.81 -27.14 9.12
N ILE A 152 2.84 -26.82 8.33
CA ILE A 152 3.66 -25.61 8.52
C ILE A 152 3.84 -24.88 7.19
N TYR A 153 3.54 -23.58 7.19
CA TYR A 153 3.82 -22.66 6.09
C TYR A 153 4.97 -21.74 6.49
N ILE A 154 6.00 -21.62 5.65
CA ILE A 154 7.22 -20.86 5.96
C ILE A 154 7.46 -19.87 4.84
N ILE A 155 7.87 -18.65 5.19
CA ILE A 155 8.22 -17.59 4.23
C ILE A 155 9.67 -17.21 4.48
N GLU A 156 10.50 -17.30 3.43
CA GLU A 156 11.91 -16.93 3.43
C GLU A 156 12.14 -15.46 3.05
N ASP A 157 13.36 -14.98 3.33
CA ASP A 157 13.91 -13.71 2.84
C ASP A 157 13.05 -12.47 3.10
N LEU A 158 12.36 -12.44 4.24
CA LEU A 158 11.55 -11.30 4.68
C LEU A 158 12.35 -10.01 4.93
N HIS A 159 13.69 -10.07 4.96
CA HIS A 159 14.51 -8.87 4.94
C HIS A 159 14.25 -8.00 3.68
N ALA A 160 13.82 -8.61 2.56
CA ALA A 160 13.44 -7.90 1.34
C ALA A 160 12.24 -6.95 1.56
N SER A 161 11.37 -7.25 2.52
CA SER A 161 10.20 -6.41 2.89
C SER A 161 10.57 -5.01 3.38
N TYR A 162 11.85 -4.76 3.65
CA TYR A 162 12.36 -3.44 4.04
C TYR A 162 12.89 -2.61 2.87
N TRP A 163 12.87 -3.16 1.65
CA TRP A 163 13.42 -2.53 0.45
C TRP A 163 12.32 -2.14 -0.53
N GLU A 164 12.38 -0.93 -1.05
CA GLU A 164 11.37 -0.39 -1.98
C GLU A 164 11.20 -1.25 -3.23
N SER A 165 12.29 -1.81 -3.76
CA SER A 165 12.27 -2.67 -4.96
C SER A 165 11.48 -3.97 -4.80
N PHE A 166 11.14 -4.35 -3.56
CA PHE A 166 10.33 -5.52 -3.21
C PHE A 166 8.98 -5.12 -2.59
N GLU A 167 8.50 -3.92 -2.94
CA GLU A 167 7.28 -3.30 -2.39
C GLU A 167 7.34 -3.15 -0.87
N GLY A 168 8.54 -2.82 -0.38
CA GLY A 168 8.87 -2.76 1.03
C GLY A 168 9.22 -1.37 1.54
N GLY A 169 9.61 -1.33 2.81
CA GLY A 169 10.06 -0.14 3.53
C GLY A 169 9.79 -0.27 5.03
N LEU A 170 10.67 0.27 5.87
CA LEU A 170 10.59 0.10 7.33
C LEU A 170 9.22 0.49 7.93
N TYR A 171 8.62 1.56 7.38
CA TYR A 171 7.29 2.04 7.78
C TYR A 171 6.26 1.87 6.66
N TYR A 172 6.57 1.11 5.60
CA TYR A 172 5.64 0.92 4.49
C TYR A 172 4.48 0.03 4.94
N PRO A 173 3.23 0.54 4.92
CA PRO A 173 2.12 -0.13 5.60
C PRO A 173 1.59 -1.36 4.86
N TYR A 174 1.96 -1.56 3.59
CA TYR A 174 1.47 -2.66 2.77
C TYR A 174 2.50 -3.78 2.53
N SER A 175 3.72 -3.66 3.07
CA SER A 175 4.73 -4.73 2.91
C SER A 175 4.25 -6.08 3.47
N SER A 176 4.82 -7.19 3.01
CA SER A 176 4.56 -8.53 3.56
C SER A 176 4.85 -8.58 5.06
N MET A 177 5.88 -7.88 5.53
CA MET A 177 6.18 -7.76 6.94
C MET A 177 5.09 -6.99 7.72
N SER A 178 4.52 -5.93 7.15
CA SER A 178 3.36 -5.26 7.74
C SER A 178 2.15 -6.19 7.81
N PHE A 179 1.87 -6.94 6.74
CA PHE A 179 0.81 -7.96 6.69
C PHE A 179 0.98 -9.03 7.77
N LEU A 180 2.15 -9.67 7.84
CA LEU A 180 2.41 -10.78 8.77
C LEU A 180 2.35 -10.33 10.23
N LYS A 181 2.75 -9.09 10.55
CA LYS A 181 2.59 -8.53 11.90
C LYS A 181 1.12 -8.44 12.31
N LYS A 182 0.22 -8.10 11.38
CA LYS A 182 -1.23 -8.12 11.63
C LYS A 182 -1.76 -9.55 11.66
N LEU A 183 -1.25 -10.44 10.82
CA LEU A 183 -1.60 -11.86 10.87
C LEU A 183 -1.32 -12.47 12.26
N ALA A 184 -0.28 -12.00 12.96
CA ALA A 184 0.04 -12.46 14.32
C ALA A 184 -1.03 -12.12 15.38
N ASP A 185 -1.95 -11.18 15.11
CA ASP A 185 -3.09 -10.91 15.99
C ASP A 185 -4.20 -11.98 15.85
N VAL A 186 -4.28 -12.65 14.70
CA VAL A 186 -5.37 -13.56 14.32
C VAL A 186 -5.50 -14.79 15.23
N PRO A 187 -4.43 -15.46 15.69
CA PRO A 187 -4.56 -16.55 16.65
C PRO A 187 -5.28 -16.15 17.95
N ASN A 188 -5.32 -14.86 18.27
CA ASN A 188 -5.97 -14.31 19.47
C ASN A 188 -7.33 -13.66 19.16
N GLN A 189 -7.95 -13.95 18.01
CA GLN A 189 -9.21 -13.34 17.58
C GLN A 189 -10.33 -13.47 18.62
N GLU A 190 -10.41 -14.59 19.33
CA GLU A 190 -11.40 -14.82 20.40
C GLU A 190 -11.31 -13.82 21.57
N HIS A 191 -10.26 -12.99 21.61
CA HIS A 191 -10.02 -11.98 22.64
C HIS A 191 -10.22 -10.53 22.16
N TRP A 192 -10.59 -10.30 20.90
CA TRP A 192 -10.72 -8.93 20.36
C TRP A 192 -11.92 -8.15 20.90
N GLY A 193 -12.97 -8.83 21.36
CA GLY A 193 -14.12 -8.19 22.00
C GLY A 193 -14.99 -7.34 21.06
N VAL A 194 -14.82 -7.52 19.74
CA VAL A 194 -15.61 -6.86 18.71
C VAL A 194 -16.15 -7.88 17.72
N LYS A 195 -17.25 -7.55 17.04
CA LYS A 195 -17.79 -8.34 15.93
C LYS A 195 -17.02 -8.05 14.64
N ARG A 196 -15.75 -8.43 14.62
CA ARG A 196 -14.87 -8.33 13.45
C ARG A 196 -14.23 -9.69 13.22
N ASP A 197 -14.30 -10.19 11.99
CA ASP A 197 -13.58 -11.38 11.62
C ASP A 197 -12.15 -11.07 11.11
N ALA A 198 -11.31 -12.10 11.10
CA ALA A 198 -9.92 -11.97 10.67
C ALA A 198 -9.77 -11.61 9.19
N LYS A 199 -10.72 -12.03 8.33
CA LYS A 199 -10.72 -11.68 6.91
C LYS A 199 -10.97 -10.19 6.74
N ASP A 200 -11.98 -9.64 7.41
CA ASP A 200 -12.27 -8.21 7.42
C ASP A 200 -11.09 -7.40 7.97
N TYR A 201 -10.45 -7.88 9.05
CA TYR A 201 -9.27 -7.25 9.65
C TYR A 201 -8.09 -7.14 8.67
N LEU A 202 -7.85 -8.17 7.84
CA LEU A 202 -6.75 -8.20 6.87
C LEU A 202 -7.13 -7.68 5.47
N SER A 203 -8.42 -7.48 5.20
CA SER A 203 -8.94 -6.98 3.92
C SER A 203 -8.28 -5.69 3.38
N PRO A 204 -7.74 -4.74 4.20
CA PRO A 204 -7.04 -3.59 3.65
C PRO A 204 -5.84 -3.96 2.77
N PHE A 205 -5.11 -5.03 3.10
CA PHE A 205 -4.01 -5.53 2.27
C PHE A 205 -4.53 -6.09 0.94
N TYR A 206 -5.62 -6.85 1.01
CA TYR A 206 -6.17 -7.53 -0.17
C TYR A 206 -6.78 -6.55 -1.16
N ARG A 207 -7.45 -5.49 -0.66
CA ARG A 207 -7.93 -4.37 -1.47
C ARG A 207 -6.79 -3.64 -2.17
N PHE A 208 -5.72 -3.35 -1.43
CA PHE A 208 -4.57 -2.64 -1.98
C PHE A 208 -3.92 -3.40 -3.14
N TYR A 209 -3.75 -4.72 -2.99
CA TYR A 209 -3.16 -5.58 -4.02
C TYR A 209 -4.16 -6.21 -4.99
N ASN A 210 -5.44 -5.83 -4.93
CA ASN A 210 -6.53 -6.34 -5.76
C ASN A 210 -6.63 -7.89 -5.76
N CYS A 211 -6.49 -8.51 -4.58
CA CYS A 211 -6.50 -9.97 -4.41
C CYS A 211 -7.59 -10.49 -3.46
N GLU A 212 -8.62 -9.71 -3.16
CA GLU A 212 -9.75 -10.15 -2.32
C GLU A 212 -10.49 -11.37 -2.88
N SER A 213 -10.55 -11.50 -4.21
CA SER A 213 -11.30 -12.55 -4.89
C SER A 213 -10.67 -13.95 -4.77
N ILE A 214 -9.39 -14.03 -4.41
CA ILE A 214 -8.67 -15.31 -4.26
C ILE A 214 -8.56 -15.79 -2.81
N ASP A 215 -9.02 -14.99 -1.84
CA ASP A 215 -8.99 -15.36 -0.43
C ASP A 215 -10.00 -16.47 -0.11
N SER A 216 -9.44 -17.63 0.26
CA SER A 216 -10.16 -18.82 0.72
C SER A 216 -9.63 -19.36 2.05
N VAL A 217 -8.91 -18.52 2.82
CA VAL A 217 -8.26 -18.93 4.06
C VAL A 217 -9.27 -19.09 5.20
N ASP A 218 -9.24 -20.24 5.87
CA ASP A 218 -9.85 -20.40 7.19
C ASP A 218 -8.87 -19.91 8.27
N TYR A 219 -8.99 -18.63 8.61
CA TYR A 219 -8.13 -17.95 9.57
C TYR A 219 -8.21 -18.55 10.99
N SER A 220 -9.29 -19.25 11.34
CA SER A 220 -9.43 -19.90 12.65
C SER A 220 -8.45 -21.08 12.84
N THR A 221 -7.87 -21.57 11.74
CA THR A 221 -6.87 -22.64 11.76
C THR A 221 -5.43 -22.15 11.94
N ILE A 222 -5.20 -20.84 11.94
CA ILE A 222 -3.86 -20.27 12.20
C ILE A 222 -3.56 -20.42 13.69
N HIS A 223 -2.63 -21.30 14.02
CA HIS A 223 -2.25 -21.60 15.39
C HIS A 223 -1.24 -20.61 15.96
N SER A 224 -0.25 -20.25 15.14
CA SER A 224 0.81 -19.33 15.54
C SER A 224 1.45 -18.70 14.33
N VAL A 225 1.90 -17.45 14.47
CA VAL A 225 2.75 -16.73 13.51
C VAL A 225 4.04 -16.38 14.26
N THR A 226 5.17 -16.97 13.87
CA THR A 226 6.44 -16.83 14.58
C THR A 226 7.49 -16.20 13.68
N PHE A 227 8.12 -15.13 14.16
CA PHE A 227 9.20 -14.46 13.43
C PHE A 227 10.56 -14.95 13.91
N VAL A 228 11.42 -15.27 12.95
CA VAL A 228 12.86 -15.41 13.12
C VAL A 228 13.52 -14.40 12.17
N ASN A 229 14.80 -14.09 12.35
CA ASN A 229 15.47 -13.15 11.46
C ASN A 229 15.30 -13.58 9.99
N SER A 230 14.61 -12.75 9.22
CA SER A 230 14.28 -12.98 7.82
C SER A 230 13.41 -14.22 7.51
N LEU A 231 12.71 -14.76 8.51
CA LEU A 231 11.77 -15.89 8.34
C LEU A 231 10.45 -15.61 9.06
N CYS A 232 9.35 -16.13 8.50
CA CYS A 232 8.09 -16.28 9.22
C CYS A 232 7.60 -17.71 9.13
N VAL A 233 7.23 -18.28 10.28
CA VAL A 233 6.71 -19.64 10.42
C VAL A 233 5.27 -19.57 10.89
N ILE A 234 4.35 -20.07 10.07
CA ILE A 234 2.92 -20.11 10.34
C ILE A 234 2.52 -21.57 10.53
N LYS A 235 2.03 -21.91 11.72
CA LYS A 235 1.55 -23.27 12.02
C LYS A 235 0.04 -23.33 11.87
N LYS A 236 -0.46 -24.39 11.24
CA LYS A 236 -1.89 -24.68 11.13
C LYS A 236 -2.31 -25.67 12.21
N LYS A 237 -3.52 -25.53 12.73
CA LYS A 237 -4.14 -26.47 13.66
C LYS A 237 -5.65 -26.48 13.45
N LYS A 238 -6.29 -27.62 13.74
CA LYS A 238 -7.76 -27.73 13.73
C LYS A 238 -8.40 -26.70 14.65
N SER A 239 -9.38 -25.96 14.13
CA SER A 239 -10.02 -24.82 14.80
C SER A 239 -10.66 -25.21 16.15
N GLU A 240 -11.20 -26.43 16.27
CA GLU A 240 -11.81 -26.92 17.51
C GLU A 240 -10.80 -27.07 18.67
N SER A 241 -9.52 -27.23 18.31
CA SER A 241 -8.40 -27.38 19.24
C SER A 241 -7.48 -26.15 19.28
N ASN A 242 -7.87 -25.09 18.57
CA ASN A 242 -7.12 -23.85 18.40
C ASN A 242 -7.80 -22.67 19.14
N ILE A 243 -8.09 -22.90 20.41
CA ILE A 243 -8.66 -21.92 21.34
C ILE A 243 -7.85 -21.92 22.64
N LEU A 244 -7.92 -20.85 23.44
CA LEU A 244 -7.24 -20.75 24.73
C LEU A 244 -7.60 -21.91 25.68
N GLY A 245 -8.83 -22.42 25.57
CA GLY A 245 -9.30 -23.55 26.34
C GLY A 245 -9.69 -23.21 27.77
N SER A 246 -9.75 -24.24 28.61
CA SER A 246 -10.19 -24.13 30.00
C SER A 246 -9.02 -23.80 30.92
N ARG A 247 -9.26 -22.96 31.93
CA ARG A 247 -8.24 -22.65 32.95
C ARG A 247 -7.89 -23.88 33.79
N HIS A 248 -6.60 -24.11 33.97
CA HIS A 248 -6.06 -25.11 34.90
C HIS A 248 -5.46 -24.42 36.12
N ILE A 249 -5.82 -24.89 37.32
CA ILE A 249 -5.42 -24.36 38.61
C ILE A 249 -4.81 -25.49 39.43
N ALA A 250 -3.64 -25.23 39.99
CA ALA A 250 -2.91 -26.15 40.85
C ALA A 250 -2.32 -25.39 42.05
N GLY A 251 -1.97 -26.12 43.10
CA GLY A 251 -1.46 -25.57 44.36
C GLY A 251 -2.52 -25.42 45.46
N THR A 252 -2.06 -25.45 46.71
CA THR A 252 -2.92 -25.46 47.91
C THR A 252 -2.81 -24.19 48.75
N GLU A 253 -1.81 -23.35 48.52
CA GLU A 253 -1.52 -22.13 49.27
C GLU A 253 -2.01 -20.90 48.50
N TRP A 254 -2.71 -19.99 49.18
CA TRP A 254 -3.45 -18.88 48.54
C TRP A 254 -3.34 -17.55 49.31
N ASP A 255 -2.28 -17.38 50.11
CA ASP A 255 -2.16 -16.29 51.08
C ASP A 255 -2.06 -14.89 50.44
N VAL A 256 -1.64 -14.83 49.17
CA VAL A 256 -1.45 -13.56 48.44
C VAL A 256 -2.65 -13.20 47.55
N PHE A 257 -3.23 -14.17 46.84
CA PHE A 257 -4.29 -13.90 45.86
C PHE A 257 -5.22 -15.10 45.65
N SER A 258 -6.41 -15.07 46.25
CA SER A 258 -7.35 -16.21 46.29
C SER A 258 -8.55 -16.12 45.33
N ARG A 259 -8.72 -15.01 44.60
CA ARG A 259 -9.91 -14.79 43.74
C ARG A 259 -10.05 -15.81 42.61
N ASN A 260 -8.94 -16.37 42.13
CA ASN A 260 -8.97 -17.36 41.07
C ASN A 260 -9.20 -18.80 41.58
N LYS A 261 -9.24 -19.06 42.89
CA LYS A 261 -9.30 -20.43 43.46
C LYS A 261 -10.43 -21.28 42.88
N ASN A 262 -11.57 -20.66 42.57
CA ASN A 262 -12.74 -21.33 42.01
C ASN A 262 -12.85 -21.23 40.48
N SER A 263 -11.78 -20.82 39.78
CA SER A 263 -11.80 -20.65 38.33
C SER A 263 -11.33 -21.89 37.55
N GLN A 264 -11.14 -23.03 38.22
CA GLN A 264 -10.79 -24.30 37.58
C GLN A 264 -11.84 -24.67 36.52
N GLY A 265 -11.38 -24.98 35.31
CA GLY A 265 -12.25 -25.37 34.19
C GLY A 265 -13.02 -24.23 33.53
N LEU A 266 -12.96 -23.00 34.06
CA LEU A 266 -13.64 -21.86 33.45
C LEU A 266 -12.96 -21.45 32.15
N LYS A 267 -13.76 -21.14 31.14
CA LYS A 267 -13.33 -20.47 29.91
C LYS A 267 -13.37 -18.96 30.10
N ILE A 268 -12.46 -18.24 29.45
CA ILE A 268 -12.49 -16.78 29.48
C ILE A 268 -13.68 -16.28 28.66
N ASN A 269 -14.43 -15.33 29.22
CA ASN A 269 -15.37 -14.55 28.44
C ASN A 269 -14.64 -13.29 28.00
N CYS A 270 -14.59 -13.05 26.69
CA CYS A 270 -13.99 -11.83 26.16
C CYS A 270 -14.74 -10.59 26.66
N ILE A 271 -14.00 -9.55 27.03
CA ILE A 271 -14.57 -8.28 27.49
C ILE A 271 -15.02 -7.48 26.26
N PRO A 272 -16.29 -7.04 26.16
CA PRO A 272 -16.76 -6.25 25.03
C PRO A 272 -15.94 -4.96 24.83
N GLN A 273 -15.54 -4.66 23.59
CA GLN A 273 -14.67 -3.55 23.18
C GLN A 273 -15.35 -2.59 22.18
N GLU A 274 -16.69 -2.60 22.06
CA GLU A 274 -17.41 -1.76 21.09
C GLU A 274 -17.25 -0.26 21.33
N LYS A 275 -16.90 0.14 22.56
CA LYS A 275 -16.62 1.53 22.94
C LYS A 275 -15.14 1.90 22.88
N ASN A 276 -14.26 0.96 22.59
CA ASN A 276 -12.82 1.20 22.48
C ASN A 276 -12.51 1.72 21.08
N ILE A 277 -12.10 2.99 20.99
CA ILE A 277 -11.79 3.64 19.71
C ILE A 277 -10.74 2.87 18.89
N TRP A 278 -9.77 2.22 19.55
CA TRP A 278 -8.70 1.48 18.90
C TRP A 278 -9.17 0.15 18.31
N SER A 279 -10.29 -0.39 18.79
CA SER A 279 -10.93 -1.60 18.26
C SER A 279 -11.95 -1.31 17.17
N GLN A 280 -12.26 -0.03 16.93
CA GLN A 280 -13.29 0.42 15.98
C GLN A 280 -12.72 1.09 14.72
N LEU A 281 -11.41 1.21 14.57
CA LEU A 281 -10.80 1.81 13.37
C LEU A 281 -11.15 1.01 12.11
N ASP A 282 -11.39 1.71 11.00
CA ASP A 282 -11.75 1.10 9.71
C ASP A 282 -10.55 0.40 9.05
N THR A 283 -9.34 0.93 9.27
CA THR A 283 -8.08 0.35 8.81
C THR A 283 -6.96 0.64 9.81
N PHE A 284 -5.74 0.26 9.46
CA PHE A 284 -4.57 0.47 10.29
C PHE A 284 -4.14 1.94 10.30
N PRO A 285 -3.74 2.51 11.45
CA PRO A 285 -3.31 3.91 11.55
C PRO A 285 -2.25 4.31 10.53
N GLU A 286 -1.28 3.43 10.26
CA GLU A 286 -0.23 3.64 9.27
C GLU A 286 -0.77 3.76 7.83
N MET A 287 -1.86 3.07 7.50
CA MET A 287 -2.52 3.16 6.19
C MET A 287 -3.35 4.45 6.06
N GLU A 288 -4.01 4.88 7.14
CA GLU A 288 -4.71 6.18 7.18
C GLU A 288 -3.72 7.33 7.03
N TRP A 289 -2.60 7.25 7.74
CA TRP A 289 -1.53 8.25 7.65
C TRP A 289 -1.04 8.42 6.22
N THR A 290 -0.74 7.32 5.50
CA THR A 290 -0.33 7.40 4.09
C THR A 290 -1.38 8.12 3.24
N LYS A 291 -2.67 7.80 3.41
CA LYS A 291 -3.74 8.49 2.67
C LYS A 291 -3.77 9.99 2.98
N LEU A 292 -3.63 10.37 4.24
CA LEU A 292 -3.64 11.77 4.67
C LEU A 292 -2.45 12.55 4.11
N VAL A 293 -1.25 11.96 4.13
CA VAL A 293 -0.03 12.58 3.58
C VAL A 293 -0.17 12.78 2.07
N THR A 294 -0.58 11.75 1.33
CA THR A 294 -0.77 11.85 -0.13
C THR A 294 -1.81 12.90 -0.48
N ASN A 295 -2.97 12.89 0.20
CA ASN A 295 -4.00 13.91 0.00
C ASN A 295 -3.49 15.32 0.35
N GLY A 296 -2.64 15.45 1.37
CA GLY A 296 -2.01 16.72 1.75
C GLY A 296 -1.12 17.28 0.64
N VAL A 297 -0.27 16.44 0.04
CA VAL A 297 0.60 16.80 -1.08
C VAL A 297 -0.21 17.20 -2.31
N ASP A 298 -1.27 16.44 -2.63
CA ASP A 298 -2.16 16.76 -3.75
C ASP A 298 -2.85 18.11 -3.54
N ASN A 299 -3.32 18.38 -2.32
CA ASN A 299 -3.91 19.68 -1.97
C ASN A 299 -2.90 20.83 -2.06
N GLU A 300 -1.65 20.62 -1.67
CA GLU A 300 -0.58 21.62 -1.79
C GLU A 300 -0.26 21.92 -3.26
N ASN A 301 -0.15 20.90 -4.10
CA ASN A 301 0.04 21.03 -5.54
C ASN A 301 -1.13 21.79 -6.21
N ILE A 302 -2.37 21.50 -5.80
CA ILE A 302 -3.57 22.22 -6.26
C ILE A 302 -3.50 23.68 -5.83
N ASN A 303 -3.12 23.97 -4.59
CA ASN A 303 -2.99 25.33 -4.09
C ASN A 303 -1.92 26.13 -4.85
N ILE A 304 -0.75 25.54 -5.14
CA ILE A 304 0.31 26.18 -5.94
C ILE A 304 -0.21 26.50 -7.35
N SER A 305 -0.90 25.56 -7.99
CA SER A 305 -1.48 25.76 -9.32
C SER A 305 -2.53 26.90 -9.32
N LEU A 306 -3.40 26.94 -8.32
CA LEU A 306 -4.40 28.01 -8.17
C LEU A 306 -3.74 29.38 -7.92
N GLN A 307 -2.68 29.44 -7.11
CA GLN A 307 -1.94 30.69 -6.88
C GLN A 307 -1.32 31.23 -8.18
N GLN A 308 -0.70 30.36 -8.98
CA GLN A 308 -0.15 30.76 -10.29
C GLN A 308 -1.24 31.30 -11.23
N GLN A 309 -2.42 30.69 -11.26
CA GLN A 309 -3.55 31.18 -12.06
C GLN A 309 -4.06 32.55 -11.58
N ILE A 310 -4.10 32.78 -10.27
CA ILE A 310 -4.47 34.07 -9.68
C ILE A 310 -3.44 35.14 -10.07
N GLU A 311 -2.14 34.86 -9.96
CA GLU A 311 -1.08 35.79 -10.33
C GLU A 311 -1.13 36.17 -11.81
N LEU A 312 -1.33 35.18 -12.70
CA LEU A 312 -1.52 35.42 -14.14
C LEU A 312 -2.74 36.30 -14.40
N SER A 313 -3.88 35.99 -13.77
CA SER A 313 -5.11 36.76 -13.91
C SER A 313 -4.96 38.20 -13.40
N GLN A 314 -4.24 38.39 -12.28
CA GLN A 314 -3.92 39.71 -11.74
C GLN A 314 -3.00 40.49 -12.67
N HIS A 315 -2.00 39.83 -13.26
CA HIS A 315 -1.11 40.46 -14.24
C HIS A 315 -1.89 40.93 -15.47
N GLU A 316 -2.73 40.08 -16.05
CA GLU A 316 -3.59 40.42 -17.19
C GLU A 316 -4.53 41.59 -16.86
N LEU A 317 -5.16 41.56 -15.67
CA LEU A 317 -6.02 42.65 -15.22
C LEU A 317 -5.26 43.96 -15.08
N ASN A 318 -4.05 43.94 -14.50
CA ASN A 318 -3.20 45.11 -14.35
C ASN A 318 -2.76 45.69 -15.70
N VAL A 319 -2.41 44.84 -16.66
CA VAL A 319 -2.12 45.25 -18.04
C VAL A 319 -3.35 45.92 -18.66
N LYS A 320 -4.54 45.33 -18.51
CA LYS A 320 -5.79 45.88 -19.04
C LYS A 320 -6.15 47.23 -18.41
N ILE A 321 -6.00 47.36 -17.09
CA ILE A 321 -6.18 48.64 -16.36
C ILE A 321 -5.23 49.70 -16.92
N LYS A 322 -3.94 49.38 -17.10
CA LYS A 322 -2.95 50.32 -17.63
C LYS A 322 -3.29 50.77 -19.05
N THR A 323 -3.74 49.86 -19.90
CA THR A 323 -4.20 50.19 -21.26
C THR A 323 -5.41 51.13 -21.22
N LEU A 324 -6.42 50.83 -20.40
CA LEU A 324 -7.59 51.69 -20.25
C LEU A 324 -7.24 53.08 -19.70
N LEU A 325 -6.33 53.17 -18.74
CA LEU A 325 -5.85 54.46 -18.22
C LEU A 325 -5.16 55.30 -19.30
N ASN A 326 -4.33 54.67 -20.15
CA ASN A 326 -3.71 55.35 -21.28
C ASN A 326 -4.77 55.84 -22.29
N GLU A 327 -5.77 55.03 -22.60
CA GLU A 327 -6.89 55.43 -23.49
C GLU A 327 -7.68 56.60 -22.91
N ILE A 328 -7.96 56.59 -21.60
CA ILE A 328 -8.63 57.70 -20.90
C ILE A 328 -7.78 58.98 -21.02
N SER A 329 -6.48 58.90 -20.72
CA SER A 329 -5.58 60.05 -20.80
C SER A 329 -5.51 60.65 -22.21
N GLN A 330 -5.48 59.80 -23.26
CA GLN A 330 -5.55 60.27 -24.65
C GLN A 330 -6.87 60.97 -24.96
N LYS A 331 -8.00 60.44 -24.45
CA LYS A 331 -9.32 61.06 -24.62
C LYS A 331 -9.42 62.39 -23.89
N GLU A 332 -8.85 62.51 -22.69
CA GLU A 332 -8.79 63.77 -21.93
C GLU A 332 -8.00 64.83 -22.70
N LEU A 333 -6.81 64.49 -23.23
CA LEU A 333 -6.02 65.42 -24.06
C LEU A 333 -6.77 65.85 -25.32
N SER A 334 -7.46 64.91 -25.98
CA SER A 334 -8.30 65.21 -27.15
C SER A 334 -9.45 66.17 -26.79
N TYR A 335 -10.10 65.96 -25.64
CA TYR A 335 -11.16 66.82 -25.14
C TYR A 335 -10.66 68.24 -24.82
N GLU A 336 -9.50 68.38 -24.19
CA GLU A 336 -8.88 69.69 -23.93
C GLU A 336 -8.57 70.46 -25.23
N ASN A 337 -8.02 69.77 -26.24
CA ASN A 337 -7.76 70.37 -27.56
C ASN A 337 -9.06 70.89 -28.21
N LEU A 338 -10.15 70.13 -28.13
CA LEU A 338 -11.47 70.55 -28.64
C LEU A 338 -12.03 71.75 -27.88
N LEU A 339 -11.80 71.84 -26.56
CA LEU A 339 -12.20 73.00 -25.76
C LEU A 339 -11.45 74.26 -26.20
N GLU A 340 -10.13 74.17 -26.43
CA GLU A 340 -9.36 75.29 -26.96
C GLU A 340 -9.83 75.73 -28.35
N GLU A 341 -10.10 74.78 -29.24
CA GLU A 341 -10.59 75.08 -30.58
C GLU A 341 -11.97 75.78 -30.53
N ASN A 342 -12.90 75.27 -29.71
CA ASN A 342 -14.19 75.90 -29.49
C ASN A 342 -14.06 77.32 -28.92
N ALA A 343 -13.11 77.56 -28.01
CA ALA A 343 -12.83 78.89 -27.50
C ALA A 343 -12.32 79.83 -28.61
N ARG A 344 -11.41 79.36 -29.48
CA ARG A 344 -10.92 80.14 -30.65
C ARG A 344 -12.03 80.46 -31.63
N ILE A 345 -12.89 79.49 -31.94
CA ILE A 345 -14.06 79.69 -32.82
C ILE A 345 -15.01 80.72 -32.21
N SER A 346 -15.28 80.65 -30.91
CA SER A 346 -16.15 81.59 -30.19
C SER A 346 -15.61 83.04 -30.26
N VAL A 347 -14.29 83.22 -30.12
CA VAL A 347 -13.64 84.54 -30.29
C VAL A 347 -13.78 85.05 -31.73
N LYS A 348 -13.52 84.20 -32.74
CA LYS A 348 -13.71 84.56 -34.15
C LYS A 348 -15.15 84.97 -34.45
N LEU A 349 -16.13 84.20 -33.98
CA LEU A 349 -17.55 84.52 -34.12
C LEU A 349 -17.88 85.87 -33.48
N LYS A 350 -17.36 86.15 -32.28
CA LYS A 350 -17.53 87.45 -31.62
C LYS A 350 -16.93 88.60 -32.45
N ASN A 351 -15.72 88.42 -33.00
CA ASN A 351 -15.08 89.43 -33.84
C ASN A 351 -15.89 89.68 -35.12
N ILE A 352 -16.28 88.63 -35.84
CA ILE A 352 -17.14 88.72 -37.04
C ILE A 352 -18.48 89.39 -36.72
N THR A 353 -19.09 89.04 -35.58
CA THR A 353 -20.35 89.67 -35.13
C THR A 353 -20.14 91.17 -34.89
N THR A 354 -19.01 91.55 -34.29
CA THR A 354 -18.64 92.95 -34.03
C THR A 354 -18.36 93.70 -35.33
N GLU A 355 -17.63 93.11 -36.26
CA GLU A 355 -17.36 93.67 -37.60
C GLU A 355 -18.66 93.84 -38.40
N ASN A 356 -19.53 92.82 -38.42
CA ASN A 356 -20.84 92.89 -39.05
C ASN A 356 -21.70 94.00 -38.42
N HIS A 357 -21.68 94.13 -37.09
CA HIS A 357 -22.39 95.21 -36.40
C HIS A 357 -21.83 96.59 -36.81
N ALA A 358 -20.50 96.75 -36.82
CA ALA A 358 -19.85 98.00 -37.24
C ALA A 358 -20.13 98.37 -38.70
N ILE A 359 -20.21 97.39 -39.60
CA ILE A 359 -20.63 97.60 -41.01
C ILE A 359 -22.10 98.04 -41.07
N LEU A 360 -22.99 97.39 -40.31
CA LEU A 360 -24.41 97.71 -40.28
C LEU A 360 -24.71 99.09 -39.69
N THR A 361 -23.91 99.56 -38.72
CA THR A 361 -24.09 100.86 -38.04
C THR A 361 -23.20 101.97 -38.60
N SER A 362 -22.44 101.72 -39.67
CA SER A 362 -21.53 102.71 -40.27
C SER A 362 -22.29 103.85 -40.94
N ASN A 363 -21.86 105.11 -40.71
CA ASN A 363 -22.41 106.31 -41.35
C ASN A 363 -21.64 106.72 -42.62
N SER A 364 -20.67 105.93 -43.07
CA SER A 364 -19.88 106.21 -44.28
C SER A 364 -20.69 105.88 -45.55
N TRP A 365 -21.06 106.91 -46.32
CA TRP A 365 -21.86 106.76 -47.54
C TRP A 365 -21.17 105.94 -48.64
N ARG A 366 -19.83 105.98 -48.71
CA ARG A 366 -19.01 105.21 -49.67
C ARG A 366 -19.08 103.69 -49.43
N ILE A 367 -19.28 103.27 -48.17
CA ILE A 367 -19.33 101.84 -47.78
C ILE A 367 -20.77 101.34 -47.72
N THR A 368 -21.71 102.17 -47.28
CA THR A 368 -23.11 101.76 -47.06
C THR A 368 -23.99 101.78 -48.31
N GLN A 369 -23.64 102.54 -49.36
CA GLN A 369 -24.46 102.65 -50.59
C GLN A 369 -24.46 101.35 -51.43
N PRO A 370 -23.32 100.66 -51.69
CA PRO A 370 -23.31 99.38 -52.41
C PRO A 370 -24.01 98.25 -51.65
N LEU A 371 -23.83 98.19 -50.32
CA LEU A 371 -24.43 97.20 -49.43
C LEU A 371 -25.96 97.34 -49.31
N ARG A 372 -26.48 98.57 -49.22
CA ARG A 372 -27.94 98.84 -49.24
C ARG A 372 -28.58 98.50 -50.60
N ALA A 373 -27.84 98.66 -51.71
CA ALA A 373 -28.30 98.27 -53.05
C ALA A 373 -28.36 96.74 -53.22
N LEU A 374 -27.38 96.00 -52.66
CA LEU A 374 -27.35 94.53 -52.68
C LEU A 374 -28.44 93.91 -51.81
N MET A 375 -28.67 94.43 -50.59
CA MET A 375 -29.76 93.98 -49.71
C MET A 375 -31.15 94.22 -50.31
N ARG A 376 -31.33 95.33 -51.06
CA ARG A 376 -32.57 95.58 -51.83
C ARG A 376 -32.81 94.57 -52.96
N LYS A 377 -31.74 93.94 -53.47
CA LYS A 377 -31.79 92.89 -54.51
C LYS A 377 -32.16 91.52 -53.92
N PHE A 378 -31.68 91.20 -52.72
CA PHE A 378 -31.99 89.94 -52.02
C PHE A 378 -33.39 89.91 -51.38
N LYS A 379 -33.97 91.06 -51.01
CA LYS A 379 -35.34 91.14 -50.47
C LYS A 379 -36.46 90.92 -51.50
N ARG A 380 -36.10 90.57 -52.75
CA ARG A 380 -37.02 90.49 -53.89
C ARG A 380 -37.09 89.12 -54.56
N ASN A 381 -36.49 88.09 -53.95
CA ASN A 381 -36.71 86.68 -54.25
C ASN A 381 -37.16 85.94 -53.00
#